data_AF-A0A3D2U0R4-F1
#
_entry.id   AF-A0A3D2U0R4-F1
#
_cell.length_a   1.000
_cell.length_b   1.000
_cell.length_c   1.000
_cell.angle_alpha   90.00
_cell.angle_beta   90.00
_cell.angle_gamma   90.00
#
_symmetry.space_group_name_H-M   'P 1'
#
loop_
_entity.id
_entity.type
_entity.pdbx_description
1 polymer ?
#
loop_
_entity_poly.entity_id
_entity_poly.type
_entity_poly.pdbx_seq_one_letter_code
_entity_poly.pdbx_strand_id
1 'polypeptide(L)'
;MMVETSETSGPDPVGGGIAAVLWRPGVLVLVALVLVSTVLLPKVIDRLPELKDRPEYQLTRDAVEIIPSPPAWIPGEFVARATGSDSWPREGTSILEPDVLQRVSDSFAARPWVAEVRAVERRVPAG
;
A
#
# COMPACT_ATOMS: atom_id res chain seq x y z
N MET A 1 -30.90 -78.84 11.28
CA MET A 1 -29.55 -78.39 11.67
C MET A 1 -29.08 -77.49 10.52
N MET A 2 -29.27 -76.16 10.66
CA MET A 2 -28.21 -75.16 10.94
C MET A 2 -27.40 -74.85 9.66
N VAL A 3 -27.23 -73.65 9.11
CA VAL A 3 -27.25 -72.25 9.60
C VAL A 3 -27.46 -71.31 8.39
N GLU A 4 -28.20 -70.20 8.58
CA GLU A 4 -28.23 -69.02 7.68
C GLU A 4 -26.88 -68.30 7.65
N THR A 5 -26.50 -67.67 6.53
CA THR A 5 -25.96 -66.30 6.61
C THR A 5 -26.29 -65.52 5.33
N SER A 6 -27.23 -64.59 5.49
CA SER A 6 -27.28 -63.37 4.71
C SER A 6 -26.15 -62.46 5.20
N GLU A 7 -25.32 -61.89 4.31
CA GLU A 7 -24.49 -60.74 4.66
C GLU A 7 -24.35 -59.83 3.42
N THR A 8 -25.25 -58.86 3.24
CA THR A 8 -25.15 -57.44 3.63
C THR A 8 -24.29 -56.60 2.68
N SER A 9 -24.96 -55.70 1.94
CA SER A 9 -24.33 -54.55 1.28
C SER A 9 -23.51 -53.73 2.27
N GLY A 10 -22.23 -53.52 1.97
CA GLY A 10 -21.43 -52.42 2.50
C GLY A 10 -21.07 -51.47 1.36
N PRO A 11 -21.34 -50.16 1.46
CA PRO A 11 -20.86 -49.19 0.47
C PRO A 11 -19.35 -49.04 0.65
N ASP A 12 -18.56 -49.43 -0.35
CA ASP A 12 -17.12 -49.21 -0.28
C ASP A 12 -16.83 -47.70 -0.24
N PRO A 13 -16.05 -47.25 0.76
CA PRO A 13 -15.86 -45.85 1.05
C PRO A 13 -15.08 -45.16 -0.09
N VAL A 14 -15.57 -44.00 -0.49
CA VAL A 14 -14.88 -43.01 -1.32
C VAL A 14 -13.64 -42.52 -0.56
N GLY A 15 -12.59 -43.34 -0.54
CA GLY A 15 -11.41 -43.17 0.34
C GLY A 15 -10.15 -42.74 -0.39
N GLY A 16 -10.25 -42.17 -1.60
CA GLY A 16 -9.10 -41.94 -2.47
C GLY A 16 -9.06 -40.57 -3.15
N GLY A 17 -9.68 -39.53 -2.59
CA GLY A 17 -9.80 -38.23 -3.26
C GLY A 17 -8.73 -37.20 -2.91
N ILE A 18 -8.36 -37.08 -1.63
CA ILE A 18 -7.49 -36.00 -1.13
C ILE A 18 -6.28 -36.52 -0.35
N ALA A 19 -6.41 -37.64 0.36
CA ALA A 19 -5.33 -38.22 1.17
C ALA A 19 -4.19 -38.78 0.30
N ALA A 20 -4.50 -39.42 -0.83
CA ALA A 20 -3.49 -39.92 -1.78
C ALA A 20 -2.77 -38.78 -2.53
N VAL A 21 -3.46 -37.67 -2.77
CA VAL A 21 -2.88 -36.46 -3.39
C VAL A 21 -1.96 -35.75 -2.40
N LEU A 22 -2.35 -35.69 -1.12
CA LEU A 22 -1.52 -35.15 -0.03
C LEU A 22 -0.28 -35.99 0.25
N TRP A 23 -0.21 -37.26 -0.15
CA TRP A 23 0.99 -38.08 0.03
C TRP A 23 2.00 -37.98 -1.12
N ARG A 24 1.68 -37.24 -2.20
CA ARG A 24 2.65 -36.93 -3.25
C ARG A 24 3.64 -35.90 -2.72
N PRO A 25 4.96 -36.17 -2.80
CA PRO A 25 5.98 -35.32 -2.19
C PRO A 25 5.94 -33.87 -2.71
N GLY A 26 5.57 -33.67 -3.99
CA GLY A 26 5.41 -32.33 -4.56
C GLY A 26 4.25 -31.52 -3.98
N VAL A 27 3.15 -32.17 -3.58
CA VAL A 27 1.99 -31.48 -2.98
C VAL A 27 2.30 -31.08 -1.55
N LEU A 28 3.00 -31.94 -0.79
CA LEU A 28 3.46 -31.61 0.57
C LEU A 28 4.41 -30.42 0.57
N VAL A 29 5.33 -30.34 -0.41
CA VAL A 29 6.21 -29.18 -0.55
C VAL A 29 5.40 -27.92 -0.86
N LEU A 30 4.38 -27.99 -1.72
CA LEU A 30 3.52 -26.84 -2.04
C LEU A 30 2.70 -26.39 -0.83
N VAL A 31 2.09 -27.34 -0.11
CA VAL A 31 1.31 -27.07 1.11
C VAL A 31 2.21 -26.50 2.21
N ALA A 32 3.39 -27.07 2.42
CA ALA A 32 4.37 -26.54 3.35
C ALA A 32 4.84 -25.14 2.94
N LEU A 33 5.07 -24.90 1.65
CA LEU A 33 5.48 -23.59 1.13
C LEU A 33 4.38 -22.54 1.29
N VAL A 34 3.11 -22.92 1.08
CA VAL A 34 1.96 -22.05 1.36
C VAL A 34 1.89 -21.74 2.85
N LEU A 35 1.95 -22.74 3.72
CA LEU A 35 1.95 -22.58 5.18
C LEU A 35 3.09 -21.69 5.68
N VAL A 36 4.30 -21.94 5.19
CA VAL A 36 5.50 -21.14 5.49
C VAL A 36 5.31 -19.72 4.99
N SER A 37 4.83 -19.54 3.76
CA SER A 37 4.56 -18.22 3.19
C SER A 37 3.51 -17.45 3.99
N THR A 38 2.44 -18.09 4.46
CA THR A 38 1.41 -17.42 5.30
C THR A 38 1.98 -16.82 6.57
N VAL A 39 3.02 -17.44 7.15
CA VAL A 39 3.67 -16.96 8.39
C VAL A 39 4.87 -16.05 8.11
N LEU A 40 5.65 -16.34 7.06
CA LEU A 40 6.84 -15.54 6.70
C LEU A 40 6.48 -14.22 6.04
N LEU A 41 5.49 -14.18 5.15
CA LEU A 41 5.10 -12.95 4.44
C LEU A 41 4.84 -11.77 5.38
N PRO A 42 3.96 -11.87 6.39
CA PRO A 42 3.70 -10.72 7.27
C PRO A 42 4.96 -10.26 7.99
N LYS A 43 5.79 -11.20 8.48
CA LYS A 43 7.03 -10.89 9.21
C LYS A 43 8.12 -10.26 8.33
N VAL A 44 8.15 -10.60 7.05
CA VAL A 44 9.07 -10.02 6.05
C VAL A 44 8.61 -8.62 5.66
N ILE A 45 7.30 -8.41 5.52
CA ILE A 45 6.71 -7.10 5.22
C ILE A 45 6.97 -6.12 6.37
N ASP A 46 6.80 -6.55 7.63
CA ASP A 46 7.11 -5.76 8.82
C ASP A 46 8.60 -5.39 8.95
N ARG A 47 9.48 -6.10 8.24
CA ARG A 47 10.94 -5.88 8.25
C ARG A 47 11.42 -5.02 7.08
N LEU A 48 10.55 -4.72 6.11
CA LEU A 48 10.90 -3.77 5.05
C LEU A 48 11.03 -2.39 5.71
N PRO A 49 12.20 -1.74 5.63
CA PRO A 49 12.35 -0.39 6.18
C PRO A 49 11.34 0.51 5.49
N GLU A 50 10.44 1.12 6.27
CA GLU A 50 9.43 2.02 5.72
C GLU A 50 10.15 3.17 5.02
N LEU A 51 10.15 3.16 3.68
CA LEU A 51 10.72 4.26 2.89
C LEU A 51 10.05 5.60 3.24
N LYS A 52 8.84 5.54 3.80
CA LYS A 52 8.08 6.68 4.31
C LYS A 52 8.80 7.40 5.46
N ASP A 53 9.57 6.68 6.28
CA ASP A 53 10.23 7.23 7.47
C ASP A 53 11.58 7.89 7.15
N ARG A 54 12.11 7.69 5.93
CA ARG A 54 13.37 8.29 5.54
C ARG A 54 13.19 9.80 5.34
N PRO A 55 14.12 10.63 5.87
CA PRO A 55 14.04 12.08 5.74
C PRO A 55 14.04 12.54 4.28
N GLU A 56 14.66 11.77 3.39
CA GLU A 56 14.70 11.98 1.93
C GLU A 56 13.32 11.94 1.24
N TYR A 57 12.30 11.36 1.90
CA TYR A 57 10.95 11.25 1.38
C TYR A 57 9.94 12.08 2.18
N GLN A 58 10.39 12.82 3.19
CA GLN A 58 9.55 13.72 3.97
C GLN A 58 9.39 15.04 3.23
N LEU A 59 8.15 15.50 3.11
CA LEU A 59 7.83 16.78 2.48
C LEU A 59 8.18 17.92 3.44
N THR A 60 9.17 18.72 3.07
CA THR A 60 9.53 19.97 3.76
C THR A 60 8.81 21.15 3.09
N ARG A 61 8.52 22.23 3.83
CA ARG A 61 7.85 23.42 3.29
C ARG A 61 8.61 24.07 2.14
N ASP A 62 9.94 23.91 2.11
CA ASP A 62 10.81 24.48 1.09
C ASP A 62 11.00 23.57 -0.14
N ALA A 63 10.48 22.34 -0.12
CA ALA A 63 10.67 21.35 -1.18
C ALA A 63 9.66 21.50 -2.35
N VAL A 64 9.00 22.65 -2.46
CA VAL A 64 7.91 22.89 -3.40
C VAL A 64 8.38 23.83 -4.50
N GLU A 65 8.49 23.31 -5.71
CA GLU A 65 8.80 24.11 -6.90
C GLU A 65 7.50 24.45 -7.65
N ILE A 66 7.30 25.73 -7.98
CA ILE A 66 6.16 26.20 -8.77
C ILE A 66 6.61 26.43 -10.21
N ILE A 67 6.01 25.67 -11.12
CA ILE A 67 6.28 25.73 -12.55
C ILE A 67 4.98 26.02 -13.32
N PRO A 68 4.92 27.07 -14.17
CA PRO A 68 5.96 28.07 -14.41
C PRO A 68 6.16 28.97 -13.19
N SER A 69 7.32 29.64 -13.09
CA SER A 69 7.60 30.55 -11.99
C SER A 69 6.49 31.60 -11.84
N PRO A 70 6.12 31.95 -10.59
CA PRO A 70 5.07 32.93 -10.33
C PRO A 70 5.34 34.26 -11.05
N PRO A 71 4.34 34.84 -11.73
CA PRO A 71 4.45 36.20 -12.26
C PRO A 71 4.81 37.23 -11.18
N ALA A 72 5.52 38.29 -11.56
CA ALA A 72 6.03 39.31 -10.62
C ALA A 72 4.94 40.08 -9.83
N TRP A 73 3.68 40.00 -10.24
CA TRP A 73 2.55 40.61 -9.52
C TRP A 73 2.06 39.75 -8.34
N ILE A 74 2.50 38.49 -8.24
CA ILE A 74 2.17 37.62 -7.10
C ILE A 74 3.08 37.96 -5.92
N PRO A 75 2.54 38.14 -4.70
CA PRO A 75 3.36 38.40 -3.51
C PRO A 75 4.39 37.28 -3.28
N GLY A 76 5.62 37.65 -2.90
CA GLY A 76 6.68 36.69 -2.61
C GLY A 76 6.32 35.73 -1.47
N GLU A 77 5.47 36.17 -0.53
CA GLU A 77 4.98 35.32 0.57
C GLU A 77 3.82 34.39 0.17
N PHE A 78 3.39 34.37 -1.09
CA PHE A 78 2.29 33.52 -1.56
C PHE A 78 2.54 32.04 -1.23
N VAL A 79 3.75 31.55 -1.53
CA VAL A 79 4.14 30.15 -1.29
C VAL A 79 4.15 29.86 0.21
N ALA A 80 4.76 30.74 1.00
CA ALA A 80 4.79 30.61 2.47
C ALA A 80 3.38 30.60 3.07
N ARG A 81 2.45 31.36 2.48
CA ARG A 81 1.05 31.36 2.91
C ARG A 81 0.36 30.05 2.55
N ALA A 82 0.59 29.50 1.36
CA ALA A 82 0.08 28.18 0.98
C ALA A 82 0.62 27.11 1.94
N THR A 83 1.93 27.00 2.10
CA THR A 83 2.56 25.98 2.95
C THR A 83 2.29 26.15 4.45
N GLY A 84 1.84 27.33 4.89
CA GLY A 84 1.38 27.60 6.25
C GLY A 84 -0.09 27.26 6.53
N SER A 85 -0.82 26.69 5.57
CA SER A 85 -2.26 26.36 5.73
C SER A 85 -2.52 25.12 6.59
N ASP A 86 -3.69 25.04 7.22
CA ASP A 86 -4.14 23.83 7.91
C ASP A 86 -4.31 22.61 6.98
N SER A 87 -4.60 22.86 5.69
CA SER A 87 -4.67 21.85 4.64
C SER A 87 -3.31 21.35 4.17
N TRP A 88 -2.21 22.03 4.56
CA TRP A 88 -0.87 21.63 4.16
C TRP A 88 -0.51 20.30 4.85
N PRO A 89 0.14 19.34 4.15
CA PRO A 89 0.66 18.15 4.82
C PRO A 89 1.54 18.52 6.01
N ARG A 90 1.35 17.85 7.15
CA ARG A 90 2.15 18.13 8.35
C ARG A 90 3.63 17.91 8.06
N GLU A 91 4.50 18.63 8.75
CA GLU A 91 5.94 18.36 8.66
C GLU A 91 6.22 16.89 9.00
N GLY A 92 7.11 16.27 8.20
CA GLY A 92 7.39 14.85 8.29
C GLY A 92 6.42 13.94 7.52
N THR A 93 5.39 14.49 6.87
CA THR A 93 4.52 13.68 5.99
C THR A 93 5.31 13.18 4.79
N SER A 94 5.26 11.88 4.52
CA SER A 94 5.97 11.29 3.38
C SER A 94 5.30 11.63 2.05
N ILE A 95 6.07 12.00 1.02
CA ILE A 95 5.58 12.19 -0.36
C ILE A 95 4.94 10.93 -0.97
N LEU A 96 5.18 9.77 -0.34
CA LEU A 96 4.60 8.48 -0.75
C LEU A 96 3.18 8.28 -0.19
N GLU A 97 2.68 9.15 0.69
CA GLU A 97 1.28 9.11 1.11
C GLU A 97 0.33 9.38 -0.05
N PRO A 98 -0.78 8.62 -0.16
CA PRO A 98 -1.67 8.69 -1.31
C PRO A 98 -2.40 10.04 -1.42
N ASP A 99 -2.62 10.73 -0.30
CA ASP A 99 -3.41 11.95 -0.21
C ASP A 99 -2.56 13.23 -0.14
N VAL A 100 -1.23 13.13 -0.11
CA VAL A 100 -0.35 14.30 -0.03
C VAL A 100 -0.53 15.24 -1.21
N LEU A 101 -0.65 14.70 -2.43
CA LEU A 101 -0.85 15.53 -3.63
C LEU A 101 -2.17 16.29 -3.56
N GLN A 102 -3.22 15.65 -3.05
CA GLN A 102 -4.53 16.27 -2.86
C GLN A 102 -4.46 17.40 -1.83
N ARG A 103 -3.84 17.13 -0.67
CA ARG A 103 -3.65 18.14 0.39
C ARG A 103 -2.84 19.35 -0.09
N VAL A 104 -1.78 19.12 -0.86
CA VAL A 104 -1.00 20.18 -1.51
C VAL A 104 -1.90 20.97 -2.47
N SER A 105 -2.64 20.30 -3.35
CA SER A 105 -3.58 20.95 -4.27
C SER A 105 -4.60 21.82 -3.53
N ASP A 106 -5.25 21.29 -2.50
CA ASP A 106 -6.28 21.99 -1.73
C ASP A 106 -5.71 23.25 -1.04
N SER A 107 -4.49 23.15 -0.52
CA SER A 107 -3.78 24.26 0.10
C SER A 107 -3.53 25.44 -0.85
N PHE A 108 -3.20 25.15 -2.11
CA PHE A 108 -3.05 26.16 -3.15
C PHE A 108 -4.41 26.64 -3.69
N ALA A 109 -5.37 25.74 -3.91
CA ALA A 109 -6.70 26.08 -4.43
C ALA A 109 -7.50 27.00 -3.49
N ALA A 110 -7.25 26.93 -2.18
CA ALA A 110 -7.89 27.81 -1.20
C ALA A 110 -7.40 29.28 -1.26
N ARG A 111 -6.50 29.64 -2.19
CA ARG A 111 -5.89 30.97 -2.26
C ARG A 111 -6.57 31.88 -3.28
N PRO A 112 -6.79 33.17 -2.96
CA PRO A 112 -7.52 34.09 -3.84
C PRO A 112 -6.92 34.27 -5.24
N TRP A 113 -5.61 34.11 -5.38
CA TRP A 113 -4.89 34.27 -6.66
C TRP A 113 -4.83 32.99 -7.49
N VAL A 114 -5.33 31.87 -6.96
CA VAL A 114 -5.36 30.58 -7.65
C VAL A 114 -6.77 30.37 -8.17
N ALA A 115 -6.94 30.44 -9.49
CA ALA A 115 -8.22 30.10 -10.12
C ALA A 115 -8.46 28.59 -10.10
N GLU A 116 -7.43 27.80 -10.42
CA GLU A 116 -7.45 26.35 -10.43
C GLU A 116 -6.02 25.80 -10.23
N VAL A 117 -5.91 24.63 -9.61
CA VAL A 117 -4.66 23.85 -9.60
C VAL A 117 -4.77 22.81 -10.72
N ARG A 118 -3.99 22.98 -11.79
CA ARG A 118 -4.08 22.10 -12.98
C ARG A 118 -3.41 20.75 -12.77
N ALA A 119 -2.26 20.75 -12.12
CA ALA A 119 -1.46 19.56 -11.90
C ALA A 119 -0.60 19.75 -10.65
N VAL A 120 -0.47 18.67 -9.89
CA VAL A 120 0.52 18.53 -8.82
C VAL A 120 1.28 17.25 -9.11
N GLU A 121 2.57 17.38 -9.40
CA GLU A 121 3.44 16.25 -9.69
C GLU A 121 4.39 16.02 -8.52
N ARG A 122 4.61 14.73 -8.19
CA ARG A 122 5.62 14.35 -7.20
C ARG A 122 6.95 14.07 -7.91
N ARG A 123 8.02 14.70 -7.43
CA ARG A 123 9.39 14.33 -7.78
C ARG A 123 9.96 13.46 -6.67
N VAL A 124 10.64 12.37 -7.04
CA VAL A 124 11.26 11.44 -6.10
C VAL A 124 12.76 11.34 -6.40
N PRO A 125 13.65 11.44 -5.39
CA PRO A 125 13.37 11.71 -3.96
C PRO A 125 12.81 13.13 -3.73
N ALA A 126 12.41 13.47 -2.50
CA ALA A 126 11.83 14.78 -2.18
C ALA A 126 12.90 15.89 -2.33
N GLY A 127 13.08 16.38 -3.56
CA GLY A 127 14.06 17.38 -3.97
C GLY A 127 14.03 17.66 -5.47
#